data_AF-A0A7X9EUE4-F1
#
_entry.id   AF-A0A7X9EUE4-F1
#
_cell.length_a   1.000
_cell.length_b   1.000
_cell.length_c   1.000
_cell.angle_alpha   90.00
_cell.angle_beta   90.00
_cell.angle_gamma   90.00
#
_symmetry.space_group_name_H-M   'P 1'
#
loop_
_entity.id
_entity.type
_entity.pdbx_description
1 polymer ?
#
loop_
_entity_poly.entity_id
_entity_poly.type
_entity_poly.pdbx_seq_one_letter_code
_entity_poly.pdbx_strand_id
1 'polypeptide(L)' 'MDKWIEIDVSAVKHNLHQVQALLKEGTRLIAVVKANAYGHGAPETARILCEQGVDFWQ' A
#
# COMPACT_ATOMS: atom_id res chain seq x y z
N MET A 1 -21.19 -14.79 16.09
CA MET A 1 -21.00 -15.19 14.68
C MET A 1 -19.92 -14.27 14.17
N ASP A 2 -18.71 -14.77 14.11
CA ASP A 2 -17.54 -13.91 13.96
C ASP A 2 -17.36 -13.55 12.48
N LYS A 3 -17.17 -12.26 12.20
CA LYS A 3 -16.99 -11.72 10.85
C LYS A 3 -15.57 -11.17 10.75
N TRP A 4 -14.85 -11.60 9.74
CA TRP A 4 -13.47 -11.21 9.48
C TRP A 4 -13.28 -10.93 7.99
N ILE A 5 -12.23 -10.19 7.66
CA ILE A 5 -11.81 -9.87 6.29
C ILE A 5 -10.33 -10.23 6.20
N GLU A 6 -9.95 -10.96 5.15
CA GLU A 6 -8.55 -11.23 4.83
C GLU A 6 -7.99 -10.17 3.92
N ILE A 7 -6.74 -9.78 4.17
CA ILE A 7 -6.00 -8.85 3.34
C ILE A 7 -4.75 -9.55 2.85
N ASP A 8 -4.62 -9.69 1.52
CA ASP A 8 -3.44 -10.26 0.90
C ASP A 8 -2.33 -9.21 0.77
N VAL A 9 -1.39 -9.27 1.71
CA VAL A 9 -0.20 -8.41 1.73
C VAL A 9 0.69 -8.64 0.51
N SER A 10 0.74 -9.85 -0.04
CA SER A 10 1.56 -10.16 -1.21
C SER A 10 1.02 -9.46 -2.46
N ALA A 11 -0.30 -9.39 -2.61
CA ALA A 11 -0.95 -8.65 -3.68
C ALA A 11 -0.68 -7.13 -3.59
N VAL A 12 -0.72 -6.56 -2.38
CA VAL A 12 -0.39 -5.13 -2.16
C VAL A 12 1.04 -4.82 -2.61
N LYS A 13 2.01 -5.64 -2.21
CA LYS A 13 3.42 -5.48 -2.59
C LYS A 13 3.63 -5.66 -4.10
N HIS A 14 3.01 -6.68 -4.68
CA HIS A 14 3.08 -6.93 -6.12
C HIS A 14 2.58 -5.72 -6.91
N ASN A 15 1.42 -5.18 -6.56
CA ASN A 15 0.84 -4.02 -7.23
C ASN A 15 1.73 -2.78 -7.10
N LEU A 16 2.31 -2.55 -5.92
CA LEU A 16 3.26 -1.46 -5.72
C LEU A 16 4.49 -1.59 -6.62
N HIS A 17 5.08 -2.78 -6.72
CA HIS A 17 6.23 -3.02 -7.59
C HIS A 17 5.90 -2.81 -9.07
N GLN A 18 4.69 -3.21 -9.51
CA GLN A 18 4.23 -2.93 -10.87
C GLN A 18 4.15 -1.43 -11.14
N VAL A 19 3.63 -0.64 -10.19
CA VAL A 19 3.60 0.83 -10.31
C VAL A 19 5.02 1.40 -10.36
N GLN A 20 5.90 1.02 -9.43
CA GLN A 20 7.28 1.51 -9.38
C GLN A 20 8.06 1.19 -10.66
N ALA A 21 7.86 0.03 -11.27
CA ALA A 21 8.50 -0.36 -12.52
C ALA A 21 8.11 0.52 -13.71
N LEU A 22 6.99 1.23 -13.63
CA LEU A 22 6.53 2.17 -14.67
C LEU A 22 7.02 3.60 -14.44
N LEU A 23 7.57 3.91 -13.26
CA LEU A 23 8.03 5.24 -12.92
C LEU A 23 9.44 5.48 -13.46
N LYS A 24 9.72 6.73 -13.85
CA LYS A 24 11.09 7.16 -14.17
C LYS A 24 11.91 7.21 -12.88
N GLU A 25 13.21 6.97 -13.00
CA GLU A 25 14.14 7.15 -11.88
C GLU A 25 14.00 8.55 -11.26
N GLY A 26 14.01 8.60 -9.91
CA GLY A 26 13.81 9.83 -9.14
C GLY A 26 12.36 10.30 -9.00
N THR A 27 11.38 9.58 -9.56
CA THR A 27 9.95 9.89 -9.33
C THR A 27 9.57 9.50 -7.91
N ARG A 28 9.00 10.45 -7.16
CA ARG A 28 8.47 10.19 -5.82
C ARG A 28 7.04 9.65 -5.87
N LEU A 29 6.73 8.73 -4.98
CA LEU A 29 5.45 8.05 -4.89
C LEU A 29 4.73 8.37 -3.58
N ILE A 30 3.44 8.71 -3.67
CA ILE A 30 2.55 8.88 -2.52
C ILE A 30 1.48 7.80 -2.53
N ALA A 31 1.38 7.05 -1.43
CA ALA A 31 0.29 6.10 -1.21
C ALA A 31 -0.89 6.79 -0.54
N VAL A 32 -2.04 6.79 -1.20
CA VAL A 32 -3.30 7.30 -0.62
C VAL A 32 -3.97 6.17 0.14
N VAL A 33 -3.93 6.21 1.47
CA VAL A 33 -4.48 5.23 2.42
C VAL A 33 -5.75 5.75 3.13
N LYS A 34 -6.52 6.61 2.45
CA LYS A 34 -7.80 7.13 2.96
C LYS A 34 -8.82 6.02 3.28
N ALA A 35 -9.81 6.37 4.10
CA ALA A 35 -10.91 5.46 4.48
C ALA A 35 -10.42 4.11 5.04
N ASN A 36 -9.45 4.16 5.96
CA ASN A 36 -8.81 2.97 6.54
C ASN A 36 -8.16 2.06 5.49
N ALA A 37 -7.37 2.64 4.57
CA ALA A 37 -6.87 1.99 3.37
C ALA A 37 -8.00 1.30 2.56
N TYR A 38 -9.08 2.02 2.31
CA TYR A 38 -10.27 1.50 1.60
C TYR A 38 -10.84 0.21 2.24
N GLY A 39 -10.81 0.13 3.57
CA GLY A 39 -11.28 -1.04 4.33
C GLY A 39 -10.24 -2.13 4.56
N HIS A 40 -9.00 -1.96 4.09
CA HIS A 40 -7.91 -2.94 4.25
C HIS A 40 -7.13 -2.79 5.57
N GLY A 41 -7.38 -1.74 6.35
CA GLY A 41 -6.63 -1.44 7.57
C GLY A 41 -5.47 -0.50 7.28
N ALA A 42 -5.65 0.79 7.58
CA ALA A 42 -4.70 1.84 7.26
C ALA A 42 -3.33 1.68 7.93
N PRO A 43 -3.21 1.39 9.24
CA PRO A 43 -1.90 1.34 9.89
C PRO A 43 -0.98 0.26 9.28
N GLU A 44 -1.52 -0.94 9.10
CA GLU A 44 -0.76 -2.08 8.58
C GLU A 44 -0.43 -1.88 7.09
N THR A 45 -1.41 -1.41 6.30
CA THR A 45 -1.19 -1.10 4.88
C THR A 45 -0.15 0.00 4.69
N ALA A 46 -0.22 1.09 5.47
CA ALA A 46 0.75 2.18 5.40
C ALA A 46 2.16 1.70 5.79
N ARG A 47 2.28 0.90 6.85
CA ARG A 47 3.56 0.31 7.27
C ARG A 47 4.19 -0.52 6.14
N ILE A 48 3.42 -1.41 5.53
CA ILE A 48 3.88 -2.24 4.41
C ILE A 48 4.33 -1.37 3.24
N LEU A 49 3.57 -0.34 2.87
CA LEU A 49 3.88 0.54 1.74
C LEU A 49 5.16 1.36 1.99
N CYS A 50 5.34 1.89 3.20
CA CYS A 50 6.57 2.58 3.60
C CYS A 50 7.80 1.66 3.53
N GLU A 51 7.68 0.41 4.00
CA GLU A 51 8.75 -0.60 3.93
C GLU A 51 9.13 -1.00 2.50
N GLN A 52 8.31 -0.66 1.51
CA GLN A 52 8.54 -0.95 0.10
C GLN A 52 8.97 0.30 -0.69
N GLY A 53 9.34 1.38 0.00
CA GLY A 53 9.93 2.57 -0.62
C GLY A 53 8.92 3.57 -1.17
N VAL A 54 7.71 3.62 -0.62
CA VAL A 54 6.82 4.76 -0.80
C VAL A 54 7.35 5.96 -0.01
N ASP A 55 7.48 7.12 -0.65
CA ASP A 55 8.04 8.32 -0.04
C ASP A 55 7.08 9.00 0.94
N PHE A 56 5.78 8.93 0.66
CA PHE A 56 4.74 9.62 1.45
C PHE A 56 3.46 8.77 1.54
N TRP A 57 2.70 8.93 2.62
CA TRP A 57 1.36 8.36 2.73
C TRP A 57 0.37 9.40 3.25
N GLN A 58 -0.89 9.31 2.79
CA GLN A 58 -2.00 10.20 3.17
C GLN A 58 -3.27 9.43 3.47
#